data_AF-A0A9E8N0F2-F1
#
_entry.id   AF-A0A9E8N0F2-F1
#
_cell.length_a   1.000
_cell.length_b   1.000
_cell.length_c   1.000
_cell.angle_alpha   90.00
_cell.angle_beta   90.00
_cell.angle_gamma   90.00
#
_symmetry.space_group_name_H-M   'P 1'
#
loop_
_entity.id
_entity.type
_entity.pdbx_description
1 polymer ?
#
loop_
_entity_poly.entity_id
_entity_poly.type
_entity_poly.pdbx_seq_one_letter_code
_entity_poly.pdbx_strand_id
1 'polypeptide(L)'
;MEVNESAPRVFCDAFIHESEVDAIIENHLPLSRPVLPPKNPCDEIIGKRFAELILDEASLQLGMETLPNAIAKYLEGYKDPCIHFSFEN
;
A
#
# COMPACT_ATOMS: atom_id res chain seq x y z
N MET A 1 -22.88 5.24 7.74
CA MET A 1 -21.71 5.51 6.88
C MET A 1 -21.31 6.97 7.05
N GLU A 2 -20.01 7.23 7.19
CA GLU A 2 -19.47 8.58 7.15
C GLU A 2 -18.98 8.88 5.73
N VAL A 3 -19.55 9.89 5.09
CA VAL A 3 -19.16 10.35 3.75
C VAL A 3 -18.05 11.37 3.88
N ASN A 4 -16.89 11.06 3.31
CA ASN A 4 -15.70 11.91 3.37
C ASN A 4 -15.09 12.10 1.97
N GLU A 5 -15.09 13.33 1.45
CA GLU A 5 -14.50 13.67 0.14
C GLU A 5 -12.98 13.41 0.08
N SER A 6 -12.30 13.37 1.24
CA SER A 6 -10.88 13.01 1.31
C SER A 6 -10.63 11.50 1.16
N ALA A 7 -11.67 10.67 1.29
CA ALA A 7 -11.58 9.23 1.08
C ALA A 7 -11.59 8.93 -0.43
N PRO A 8 -10.55 8.27 -0.97
CA PRO A 8 -10.53 7.93 -2.39
C PRO A 8 -11.54 6.83 -2.71
N ARG A 9 -12.15 6.91 -3.90
CA ARG A 9 -12.96 5.81 -4.45
C ARG A 9 -12.04 4.70 -4.94
N VAL A 10 -11.97 3.59 -4.22
CA VAL A 10 -11.12 2.44 -4.54
C VAL A 10 -11.87 1.47 -5.47
N PHE A 11 -11.22 1.02 -6.55
CA PHE A 11 -11.75 -0.04 -7.42
C PHE A 11 -11.41 -1.41 -6.82
N CYS A 12 -12.31 -1.92 -6.00
CA CYS A 12 -12.27 -3.29 -5.48
C CYS A 12 -13.69 -3.67 -5.02
N ASP A 13 -13.81 -4.73 -4.23
CA ASP A 13 -15.06 -5.10 -3.55
C ASP A 13 -15.31 -4.18 -2.33
N ALA A 14 -15.49 -2.89 -2.60
CA ALA A 14 -15.72 -1.84 -1.59
C ALA A 14 -16.88 -0.89 -1.95
N PHE A 15 -17.65 -1.23 -2.99
CA PHE A 15 -18.84 -0.46 -3.36
C PHE A 15 -20.02 -0.89 -2.50
N ILE A 16 -20.67 0.08 -1.86
CA ILE A 16 -21.87 -0.12 -1.05
C ILE A 16 -22.96 0.76 -1.64
N HIS A 17 -24.12 0.19 -1.96
CA HIS A 17 -25.27 0.97 -2.42
C HIS A 17 -25.89 1.71 -1.25
N GLU A 18 -26.41 2.92 -1.46
CA GLU A 18 -26.99 3.74 -0.38
C GLU A 18 -28.16 3.06 0.35
N SER A 19 -28.89 2.16 -0.34
CA SER A 19 -29.97 1.38 0.28
C SER A 19 -29.48 0.35 1.32
N GLU A 20 -28.19 0.06 1.34
CA GLU A 20 -27.56 -0.86 2.30
C GLU A 20 -27.06 -0.12 3.55
N VAL A 21 -27.30 1.20 3.65
CA VAL A 21 -26.79 2.05 4.72
C VAL A 21 -27.94 2.56 5.59
N ASP A 22 -27.95 2.23 6.88
CA ASP A 22 -29.01 2.66 7.82
C ASP A 22 -29.03 4.17 8.10
N ALA A 23 -27.86 4.83 8.07
CA ALA A 23 -27.71 6.25 8.35
C ALA A 23 -26.44 6.84 7.70
N ILE A 24 -26.49 8.12 7.31
CA ILE A 24 -25.40 8.84 6.65
C ILE A 24 -25.04 10.10 7.45
N ILE A 25 -23.74 10.36 7.60
CA ILE A 25 -23.18 11.61 8.16
C ILE A 25 -22.12 12.13 7.18
N GLU A 26 -22.13 13.43 6.89
CA GLU A 26 -21.10 14.08 6.07
C GLU A 26 -20.00 14.66 6.98
N ASN A 27 -18.75 14.27 6.74
CA ASN A 27 -17.59 14.77 7.47
C ASN A 27 -16.34 14.71 6.59
N HIS A 28 -15.77 15.87 6.26
CA HIS A 28 -14.70 15.99 5.25
C HIS A 28 -13.35 16.30 5.90
N LEU A 29 -12.86 15.38 6.74
CA LEU A 29 -11.56 15.50 7.40
C LEU A 29 -10.45 14.81 6.59
N PRO A 30 -9.22 15.33 6.60
CA PRO A 30 -8.07 14.65 6.02
C PRO A 30 -7.90 13.24 6.62
N LEU A 31 -7.56 12.26 5.76
CA LEU A 31 -7.27 10.90 6.22
C LEU A 31 -6.01 10.89 7.11
N SER A 32 -6.02 10.02 8.11
CA SER A 32 -4.84 9.76 8.93
C SER A 32 -3.72 9.18 8.05
N ARG A 33 -2.48 9.60 8.34
CA ARG A 33 -1.29 9.07 7.68
C ARG A 33 -0.61 8.07 8.61
N PRO A 34 -0.16 6.91 8.10
CA PRO A 34 0.63 6.00 8.90
C PRO A 34 1.94 6.68 9.32
N VAL A 35 2.37 6.43 10.56
CA VAL A 35 3.68 6.83 11.04
C VAL A 35 4.67 5.77 10.60
N LEU A 36 5.57 6.13 9.70
CA LEU A 36 6.65 5.23 9.28
C LEU A 36 7.71 5.14 10.38
N PRO A 37 8.27 3.94 10.65
CA PRO A 37 9.41 3.80 11.55
C PRO A 37 10.62 4.59 11.02
N PRO A 38 11.55 5.00 11.89
CA PRO A 38 12.82 5.56 11.45
C PRO A 38 13.57 4.53 10.59
N LYS A 39 14.23 5.00 9.53
CA LYS A 39 15.02 4.15 8.63
C LYS A 39 16.10 3.41 9.41
N ASN A 40 16.23 2.11 9.19
CA ASN A 40 17.35 1.32 9.68
C ASN A 40 18.40 1.20 8.55
N PRO A 41 19.67 1.57 8.77
CA PRO A 41 20.72 1.38 7.77
C PRO A 41 20.88 -0.06 7.27
N CYS A 42 20.55 -1.06 8.10
CA CYS A 42 20.53 -2.46 7.69
C CYS A 42 19.50 -2.73 6.59
N ASP A 43 18.35 -2.04 6.60
CA ASP A 43 17.28 -2.24 5.62
C ASP A 43 17.73 -1.86 4.20
N GLU A 44 18.60 -0.87 4.06
CA GLU A 44 19.16 -0.48 2.76
C GLU A 44 20.07 -1.58 2.19
N ILE A 45 20.87 -2.22 3.05
CA ILE A 45 21.75 -3.33 2.65
C ILE A 45 20.92 -4.55 2.26
N ILE A 46 19.95 -4.91 3.09
CA ILE A 46 19.06 -6.05 2.85
C ILE A 46 18.21 -5.79 1.61
N GLY A 47 17.62 -4.59 1.49
CA GLY A 47 16.75 -4.20 0.38
C GLY A 47 17.44 -4.33 -0.98
N LYS A 48 18.69 -3.86 -1.08
CA LYS A 48 19.48 -4.01 -2.30
C LYS A 48 19.72 -5.48 -2.66
N ARG A 49 20.08 -6.30 -1.67
CA ARG A 49 20.33 -7.74 -1.87
C ARG A 49 19.09 -8.50 -2.31
N PHE A 50 17.94 -8.19 -1.71
CA PHE A 50 16.68 -8.82 -2.09
C PHE A 50 16.21 -8.37 -3.48
N ALA A 51 16.42 -7.11 -3.85
CA ALA A 51 16.09 -6.63 -5.17
C ALA A 51 16.85 -7.42 -6.26
N GLU A 52 18.15 -7.70 -6.07
CA GLU A 52 18.97 -8.51 -6.99
C GLU A 52 18.42 -9.94 -7.22
N LEU A 53 17.53 -10.44 -6.36
CA LEU A 53 16.90 -11.77 -6.47
C LEU A 53 15.55 -11.74 -7.18
N ILE A 54 14.98 -10.56 -7.40
CA ILE A 54 13.69 -10.40 -8.07
C ILE A 54 13.91 -10.59 -9.58
N LEU A 55 12.94 -11.21 -10.24
CA LEU A 55 12.94 -11.36 -11.69
C LEU A 55 12.12 -10.24 -12.32
N ASP A 56 12.44 -9.89 -13.56
CA ASP A 56 11.53 -9.12 -14.41
C ASP A 56 10.16 -9.81 -14.46
N GLU A 57 9.09 -9.01 -14.51
CA GLU A 57 7.69 -9.45 -14.58
C GLU A 57 7.22 -10.24 -13.33
N ALA A 58 7.98 -10.22 -12.23
CA ALA A 58 7.59 -10.88 -10.99
C ALA A 58 6.31 -10.27 -10.36
N SER A 59 5.49 -11.14 -9.76
CA SER A 59 4.42 -10.73 -8.86
C SER A 59 4.96 -10.48 -7.45
N LEU A 60 4.79 -9.27 -6.96
CA LEU A 60 5.33 -8.81 -5.68
C LEU A 60 4.21 -8.58 -4.66
N GLN A 61 4.46 -9.04 -3.43
CA GLN A 61 3.66 -8.72 -2.26
C GLN A 61 4.61 -8.13 -1.20
N LEU A 62 4.45 -6.85 -0.92
CA LEU A 62 5.31 -6.08 -0.03
C LEU A 62 4.49 -5.46 1.10
N GLY A 63 5.01 -5.51 2.33
CA GLY A 63 4.43 -4.80 3.48
C GLY A 63 4.66 -3.29 3.43
N MET A 64 4.15 -2.56 4.42
CA MET A 64 4.28 -1.08 4.51
C MET A 64 5.49 -0.61 5.35
N GLU A 65 6.29 -1.54 5.86
CA GLU A 65 7.40 -1.28 6.79
C GLU A 65 8.67 -0.74 6.11
N THR A 66 9.69 -0.39 6.90
CA THR A 66 10.95 0.19 6.41
C THR A 66 11.71 -0.70 5.43
N LEU A 67 11.76 -2.01 5.67
CA LEU A 67 12.47 -2.95 4.78
C LEU A 67 11.76 -3.14 3.43
N PRO A 68 10.44 -3.41 3.35
CA PRO A 68 9.72 -3.42 2.08
C PRO A 68 9.89 -2.13 1.25
N ASN A 69 9.86 -0.97 1.91
CA ASN A 69 10.13 0.32 1.26
C ASN A 69 11.56 0.41 0.72
N ALA A 70 12.55 -0.15 1.45
CA ALA A 70 13.92 -0.22 0.99
C ALA A 70 14.08 -1.15 -0.22
N ILE A 71 13.39 -2.29 -0.28
CA ILE A 71 13.37 -3.17 -1.46
C ILE A 71 12.78 -2.42 -2.67
N ALA A 72 11.62 -1.79 -2.50
CA ALA A 72 10.90 -1.12 -3.58
C ALA A 72 11.73 -0.03 -4.28
N LYS A 73 12.60 0.67 -3.53
CA LYS A 73 13.53 1.67 -4.05
C LYS A 73 14.53 1.11 -5.07
N TYR A 74 14.88 -0.17 -4.98
CA TYR A 74 15.82 -0.82 -5.89
C TYR A 74 15.13 -1.56 -7.06
N LEU A 75 13.80 -1.45 -7.17
CA LEU A 75 13.04 -2.03 -8.27
C LEU A 75 12.87 -1.06 -9.46
N GLU A 76 13.41 0.15 -9.36
CA GLU A 76 13.42 1.09 -10.48
C GLU A 76 14.18 0.48 -11.68
N GLY A 77 13.51 0.38 -12.83
CA GLY A 77 14.07 -0.20 -14.06
C GLY A 77 13.79 -1.69 -14.26
N TYR A 78 13.16 -2.38 -13.30
CA TYR A 78 12.62 -3.73 -13.52
C TYR A 78 11.47 -3.67 -14.52
N LYS A 79 11.40 -4.67 -15.40
CA LYS A 79 10.35 -4.74 -16.42
C LYS A 79 9.04 -5.24 -15.82
N ASP A 80 7.99 -4.43 -15.93
CA ASP A 80 6.58 -4.77 -15.66
C ASP A 80 6.30 -5.60 -14.38
N PRO A 81 6.80 -5.20 -13.19
CA PRO A 81 6.45 -5.91 -11.96
C PRO A 81 4.94 -5.82 -11.69
N CYS A 82 4.34 -6.97 -11.37
CA CYS A 82 2.94 -7.03 -10.96
C CYS A 82 2.87 -6.84 -9.43
N ILE A 83 1.93 -6.02 -8.94
CA ILE A 83 1.74 -5.84 -7.50
C ILE A 83 0.46 -6.58 -7.07
N HIS A 84 0.60 -7.45 -6.09
CA HIS A 84 -0.50 -8.13 -5.43
C HIS A 84 -0.52 -7.74 -3.95
N PHE A 85 -1.64 -7.18 -3.49
CA PHE A 85 -1.81 -6.74 -2.12
C PHE A 85 -2.69 -7.72 -1.35
N SER A 86 -2.24 -8.11 -0.16
CA SER A 86 -3.08 -8.71 0.87
C SER A 86 -2.64 -8.18 2.22
N PHE A 87 -3.61 -7.90 3.10
CA PHE A 87 -3.36 -7.67 4.51
C PHE A 87 -3.75 -8.93 5.24
N GLU A 88 -2.85 -9.47 6.07
CA GLU A 88 -3.25 -10.50 7.03
C GLU A 88 -4.07 -9.79 8.13
N ASN A 89 -5.25 -10.35 8.45
CA ASN A 89 -6.15 -9.84 9.48
C ASN A 89 -5.62 -10.13 10.89
#